data_AF-A0A9C8L791-F1
#
_entry.id   AF-A0A9C8L791-F1
#
_cell.length_a   1.000
_cell.length_b   1.000
_cell.length_c   1.000
_cell.angle_alpha   90.00
_cell.angle_beta   90.00
_cell.angle_gamma   90.00
#
_symmetry.space_group_name_H-M   'P 1'
#
loop_
_entity.id
_entity.type
_entity.pdbx_description
1 polymer ?
#
loop_
_entity_poly.entity_id
_entity_poly.type
_entity_poly.pdbx_seq_one_letter_code
_entity_poly.pdbx_strand_id
1 'polypeptide(L)'
;MKKENEKLGALQAKLTLQRKKIDLILAIDRIRDGIPDPPAMLAAITNILADHFEASLCLLCLLDRESGDLALKAVNDRRSDETSQQLDALMTPALTQQIVEADGVLIWEG
;
A
#
# COMPACT_ATOMS: atom_id res chain seq x y z
N MET A 1 -12.51 -19.81 -33.80
CA MET A 1 -11.08 -19.86 -33.49
C MET A 1 -10.51 -18.56 -32.91
N LYS A 2 -10.49 -17.41 -33.62
CA LYS A 2 -9.85 -16.17 -33.10
C LYS A 2 -10.50 -15.61 -31.80
N LYS A 3 -11.84 -15.51 -31.77
CA LYS A 3 -12.62 -15.05 -30.59
C LYS A 3 -12.50 -15.98 -29.36
N GLU A 4 -12.27 -17.27 -29.59
CA GLU A 4 -12.16 -18.26 -28.51
C GLU A 4 -10.79 -18.20 -27.85
N ASN A 5 -9.75 -17.95 -28.64
CA ASN A 5 -8.39 -17.74 -28.15
C ASN A 5 -8.25 -16.41 -27.38
N GLU A 6 -8.93 -15.35 -27.82
CA GLU A 6 -9.02 -14.07 -27.09
C GLU A 6 -9.72 -14.25 -25.73
N LYS A 7 -10.80 -15.04 -25.68
CA LYS A 7 -11.54 -15.32 -24.45
C LYS A 7 -10.73 -16.17 -23.47
N LEU A 8 -9.96 -17.14 -23.98
CA LEU A 8 -9.04 -17.95 -23.17
C LEU A 8 -7.91 -17.09 -22.58
N GLY A 9 -7.32 -16.19 -23.37
CA GLY A 9 -6.30 -15.27 -22.89
C GLY A 9 -6.82 -14.30 -21.81
N ALA A 10 -8.03 -13.77 -21.98
CA ALA A 10 -8.66 -12.91 -20.97
C ALA A 10 -8.94 -13.66 -19.65
N LEU A 11 -9.37 -14.93 -19.73
CA LEU A 11 -9.58 -15.78 -18.56
C LEU A 11 -8.25 -16.07 -17.83
N GLN A 12 -7.19 -16.36 -18.57
CA GLN A 12 -5.86 -16.57 -17.99
C GLN A 12 -5.34 -15.30 -17.31
N ALA A 13 -5.47 -14.13 -17.94
CA ALA A 13 -5.09 -12.86 -17.33
C ALA A 13 -5.88 -12.57 -16.05
N LYS A 14 -7.18 -12.87 -16.03
CA LYS A 14 -8.03 -12.73 -14.83
C LYS A 14 -7.57 -13.68 -13.72
N LEU A 15 -7.27 -14.94 -14.03
CA LEU A 15 -6.78 -15.90 -13.04
C LEU A 15 -5.43 -15.45 -12.45
N THR A 16 -4.50 -15.03 -13.29
CA THR A 16 -3.19 -14.51 -12.85
C THR A 16 -3.36 -13.30 -11.93
N LEU A 17 -4.26 -12.37 -12.27
CA LEU A 17 -4.54 -11.21 -11.44
C LEU A 17 -5.12 -11.61 -10.07
N GLN A 18 -6.11 -12.52 -10.05
CA GLN A 18 -6.70 -12.99 -8.80
C GLN A 18 -5.68 -13.73 -7.94
N ARG A 19 -4.79 -14.52 -8.57
CA ARG A 19 -3.71 -15.20 -7.86
C ARG A 19 -2.75 -14.21 -7.20
N LYS A 20 -2.30 -13.19 -7.94
CA LYS A 20 -1.44 -12.12 -7.41
C LYS A 20 -2.08 -11.41 -6.20
N LYS A 21 -3.39 -11.14 -6.24
CA LYS A 21 -4.12 -10.52 -5.12
C LYS A 21 -4.12 -11.39 -3.87
N ILE A 22 -4.43 -12.68 -4.03
CA ILE A 22 -4.44 -13.63 -2.90
C ILE A 22 -3.03 -13.76 -2.31
N ASP A 23 -2.02 -13.92 -3.17
CA ASP A 23 -0.64 -14.05 -2.72
C ASP A 23 -0.18 -12.81 -1.94
N LEU A 24 -0.60 -11.59 -2.34
CA LEU A 24 -0.33 -10.36 -1.59
C LEU A 24 -1.02 -10.34 -0.21
N ILE A 25 -2.31 -10.67 -0.15
CA ILE A 25 -3.07 -10.70 1.11
C ILE A 25 -2.41 -11.70 2.09
N LEU A 26 -2.07 -12.89 1.62
CA LEU A 26 -1.40 -13.91 2.44
C LEU A 26 -0.02 -13.46 2.90
N ALA A 27 0.71 -12.69 2.09
CA ALA A 27 2.01 -12.18 2.50
C ALA A 27 1.89 -11.10 3.58
N ILE A 28 0.90 -10.21 3.48
CA ILE A 28 0.58 -9.23 4.52
C ILE A 28 0.17 -9.93 5.82
N ASP A 29 -0.66 -10.98 5.73
CA ASP A 29 -1.12 -11.77 6.88
C ASP A 29 0.06 -12.42 7.64
N ARG A 30 1.01 -13.01 6.90
CA ARG A 30 2.24 -13.57 7.49
C ARG A 30 3.12 -12.51 8.16
N ILE A 31 3.22 -11.31 7.59
CA ILE A 31 3.97 -10.20 8.20
C ILE A 31 3.31 -9.79 9.52
N ARG A 32 1.98 -9.62 9.51
CA ARG A 32 1.19 -9.25 10.69
C ARG A 32 1.38 -10.27 11.82
N ASP A 33 1.32 -11.56 11.51
CA ASP A 33 1.37 -12.61 12.52
C ASP A 33 2.80 -12.95 12.95
N GLY A 34 3.81 -12.65 12.12
CA GLY A 34 5.21 -12.99 12.36
C GLY A 34 6.05 -11.91 13.03
N ILE A 35 5.64 -10.64 12.98
CA ILE A 35 6.43 -9.51 13.51
C ILE A 35 5.64 -8.85 14.66
N PRO A 36 6.04 -9.04 15.94
CA PRO A 36 5.30 -8.49 17.07
C PRO A 36 5.52 -6.98 17.27
N ASP A 37 6.61 -6.42 16.72
CA ASP A 37 6.92 -4.99 16.80
C ASP A 37 6.14 -4.20 15.72
N PRO A 38 5.21 -3.29 16.11
CA PRO A 38 4.36 -2.60 15.13
C PRO A 38 5.12 -1.74 14.12
N PRO A 39 6.13 -0.93 14.50
CA PRO A 39 6.95 -0.20 13.52
C PRO A 39 7.63 -1.12 12.50
N ALA A 40 8.25 -2.21 12.94
CA ALA A 40 8.87 -3.17 12.03
C ALA A 40 7.85 -3.87 11.12
N MET A 41 6.67 -4.20 11.64
CA MET A 41 5.57 -4.77 10.87
C MET A 41 5.10 -3.82 9.76
N LEU A 42 4.85 -2.55 10.11
CA LEU A 42 4.40 -1.53 9.15
C LEU A 42 5.45 -1.28 8.07
N ALA A 43 6.74 -1.23 8.42
CA ALA A 43 7.82 -1.13 7.45
C ALA A 43 7.86 -2.33 6.49
N ALA A 44 7.72 -3.55 7.02
CA ALA A 44 7.68 -4.76 6.20
C ALA A 44 6.47 -4.78 5.25
N ILE A 45 5.29 -4.33 5.70
CA ILE A 45 4.10 -4.17 4.86
C ILE A 45 4.33 -3.13 3.74
N THR A 46 4.90 -1.97 4.06
CA THR A 46 5.20 -0.93 3.07
C THR A 46 6.18 -1.43 2.01
N ASN A 47 7.21 -2.20 2.42
CA ASN A 47 8.18 -2.78 1.48
C ASN A 47 7.53 -3.77 0.51
N ILE A 48 6.70 -4.69 1.00
CA ILE A 48 6.06 -5.68 0.13
C ILE A 48 5.03 -5.04 -0.81
N LEU A 49 4.34 -3.99 -0.38
CA LEU A 49 3.45 -3.21 -1.25
C LEU A 49 4.25 -2.51 -2.34
N ALA A 50 5.37 -1.87 -1.98
CA ALA A 50 6.26 -1.25 -2.97
C ALA A 50 6.79 -2.27 -3.98
N ASP A 51 7.16 -3.48 -3.53
CA ASP A 51 7.64 -4.56 -4.40
C ASP A 51 6.53 -5.05 -5.33
N HIS A 52 5.36 -5.33 -4.78
CA HIS A 52 4.25 -5.89 -5.54
C HIS A 52 3.73 -4.97 -6.65
N PHE A 53 3.70 -3.66 -6.37
CA PHE A 53 3.26 -2.65 -7.32
C PHE A 53 4.39 -2.06 -8.17
N GLU A 54 5.63 -2.53 -7.97
CA GLU A 54 6.84 -1.95 -8.58
C GLU A 54 6.89 -0.42 -8.38
N ALA A 55 6.41 0.03 -7.23
CA ALA A 55 6.24 1.44 -6.93
C ALA A 55 7.59 2.04 -6.55
N SER A 56 7.86 3.23 -7.07
CA SER A 56 9.06 3.99 -6.73
C SER A 56 9.01 4.65 -5.35
N LEU A 57 7.80 4.87 -4.84
CA LEU A 57 7.52 5.46 -3.53
C LEU A 57 6.29 4.79 -2.94
N CYS A 58 6.37 4.38 -1.68
CA CYS A 58 5.25 3.87 -0.91
C CYS A 58 5.26 4.52 0.49
N LEU A 59 4.12 5.06 0.89
CA LEU A 59 3.92 5.71 2.18
C LEU A 59 2.79 4.97 2.90
N LEU A 60 3.01 4.66 4.18
CA LEU A 60 1.99 4.09 5.05
C LEU A 60 1.74 5.03 6.21
N CYS A 61 0.50 5.52 6.29
CA CYS A 61 0.05 6.46 7.31
C CYS A 61 -1.03 5.82 8.18
N LEU A 62 -1.06 6.19 9.45
CA LEU A 62 -2.16 5.86 10.36
C LEU A 62 -2.92 7.14 10.68
N LEU A 63 -4.24 7.06 10.58
CA LEU A 63 -5.14 8.12 11.01
C LEU A 63 -5.59 7.83 12.44
N ASP A 64 -5.32 8.78 13.35
CA ASP A 64 -5.92 8.77 14.67
C ASP A 64 -7.40 9.16 14.55
N ARG A 65 -8.30 8.31 15.05
CA ARG A 65 -9.75 8.51 14.91
C ARG A 65 -10.29 9.59 15.87
N GLU A 66 -9.61 9.84 16.99
CA GLU A 66 -10.07 10.81 17.99
C GLU A 66 -9.58 12.21 17.65
N SER A 67 -8.31 12.36 17.30
CA SER A 67 -7.72 13.66 16.96
C SER A 67 -7.87 14.02 15.49
N GLY A 68 -8.07 13.03 14.61
CA GLY A 68 -8.04 13.23 13.16
C GLY A 68 -6.63 13.41 12.59
N ASP A 69 -5.60 13.20 13.41
CA ASP A 69 -4.21 13.39 12.99
C ASP A 69 -3.72 12.22 12.13
N LEU A 70 -3.05 12.55 11.04
CA LEU A 70 -2.40 11.58 10.18
C LEU A 70 -0.92 11.48 10.54
N ALA A 71 -0.48 10.28 10.93
CA ALA A 71 0.92 10.00 11.24
C ALA A 71 1.54 9.09 10.20
N LEU A 72 2.60 9.56 9.52
CA LEU A 72 3.44 8.70 8.68
C LEU A 72 4.17 7.69 9.57
N LYS A 73 4.07 6.40 9.23
CA LYS A 73 4.69 5.31 10.01
C LYS A 73 5.76 4.55 9.26
N ALA A 74 5.70 4.52 7.94
CA ALA A 74 6.71 3.87 7.12
C ALA A 74 6.79 4.49 5.73
N VAL A 75 8.01 4.55 5.21
CA VAL A 75 8.37 5.07 3.88
C VAL A 75 9.24 4.03 3.20
N ASN A 76 8.91 3.67 1.96
CA ASN A 76 9.83 3.00 1.04
C ASN A 76 9.99 3.91 -0.17
N ASP A 77 11.15 4.57 -0.27
CA ASP A 77 11.53 5.39 -1.41
C ASP A 77 12.70 4.72 -2.14
N ARG A 78 12.47 4.30 -3.38
CA ARG A 78 13.48 3.65 -4.22
C ARG A 78 14.24 4.65 -5.09
N ARG A 79 13.85 5.92 -5.06
CA ARG A 79 14.40 6.99 -5.90
C ARG A 79 15.42 7.86 -5.19
N SER A 80 15.63 7.72 -3.89
CA SER A 80 16.47 8.69 -3.18
C SER A 80 17.40 8.13 -2.12
N ASP A 81 18.67 8.52 -2.26
CA ASP A 81 19.67 8.52 -1.21
C ASP A 81 19.47 9.71 -0.23
N GLU A 82 18.54 10.65 -0.49
CA GLU A 82 18.42 11.92 0.26
C GLU A 82 16.98 12.44 0.54
N THR A 83 15.91 11.91 -0.09
CA THR A 83 14.53 12.47 -0.01
C THR A 83 13.72 11.92 1.17
N SER A 84 14.12 10.78 1.73
CA SER A 84 13.40 10.11 2.83
C SER A 84 13.28 10.97 4.11
N GLN A 85 14.24 11.88 4.38
CA GLN A 85 14.21 12.74 5.58
C GLN A 85 13.33 13.98 5.44
N GLN A 86 12.95 14.39 4.22
CA GLN A 86 12.15 15.60 3.99
C GLN A 86 10.63 15.32 4.01
N LEU A 87 10.23 14.06 3.83
CA LEU A 87 8.81 13.66 3.80
C LEU A 87 8.14 13.81 5.17
N ASP A 88 8.83 13.53 6.28
CA ASP A 88 8.28 13.72 7.63
C ASP A 88 7.86 15.17 7.90
N ALA A 89 8.56 16.16 7.32
CA ALA A 89 8.25 17.58 7.47
C ALA A 89 7.12 18.06 6.53
N LEU A 90 6.96 17.42 5.37
CA LEU A 90 5.98 17.78 4.34
C LEU A 90 4.61 17.13 4.53
N MET A 91 4.50 16.12 5.41
CA MET A 91 3.24 15.44 5.78
C MET A 91 2.35 16.27 6.75
N THR A 92 2.50 17.60 6.76
CA THR A 92 1.63 18.55 7.47
C THR A 92 0.21 18.59 6.85
N PRO A 93 -0.80 19.25 7.48
CA PRO A 93 -2.25 19.11 7.23
C PRO A 93 -2.76 19.11 5.79
N ALA A 94 -1.98 19.59 4.82
CA ALA A 94 -2.32 19.61 3.41
C ALA A 94 -2.53 18.21 2.81
N LEU A 95 -1.76 17.19 3.23
CA LEU A 95 -1.96 15.81 2.76
C LEU A 95 -3.16 15.14 3.47
N THR A 96 -3.39 15.45 4.74
CA THR A 96 -4.62 15.04 5.45
C THR A 96 -5.86 15.58 4.75
N GLN A 97 -5.85 16.85 4.36
CA GLN A 97 -6.94 17.47 3.62
C GLN A 97 -7.12 16.85 2.24
N GLN A 98 -6.04 16.57 1.49
CA GLN A 98 -6.14 15.90 0.19
C GLN A 98 -6.60 14.44 0.28
N ILE A 99 -6.26 13.72 1.35
CA ILE A 99 -6.73 12.35 1.61
C ILE A 99 -8.22 12.32 1.97
N VAL A 100 -8.70 13.34 2.70
CA VAL A 100 -10.12 13.53 3.03
C VAL A 100 -10.93 14.00 1.80
N GLU A 101 -10.36 14.84 0.94
CA GLU A 101 -11.01 15.33 -0.30
C GLU A 101 -10.91 14.33 -1.46
N ALA A 102 -9.92 13.44 -1.45
CA ALA A 102 -9.84 12.36 -2.40
C ALA A 102 -10.88 11.28 -2.04
N ASP A 103 -12.03 11.34 -2.72
CA ASP A 103 -13.13 10.35 -2.79
C ASP A 103 -12.70 8.87 -3.06
N GLY A 104 -11.39 8.57 -3.11
CA GLY A 104 -10.82 7.25 -3.30
C GLY A 104 -10.28 6.57 -2.04
N VAL A 105 -10.27 7.25 -0.89
CA VAL A 105 -9.85 6.64 0.38
C VAL A 105 -11.06 5.98 1.03
N LEU A 106 -11.20 4.67 0.81
CA LEU A 106 -12.20 3.87 1.50
C LEU A 106 -11.86 3.84 2.99
N ILE A 107 -12.57 4.62 3.80
CA ILE A 107 -12.58 4.45 5.24
C ILE A 107 -13.20 3.07 5.51
N TRP A 108 -12.39 2.12 5.96
CA TRP A 108 -12.88 0.80 6.35
C TRP A 108 -13.64 0.94 7.68
N GLU A 109 -14.96 1.01 7.59
CA GLU A 109 -15.86 0.75 8.71
C GLU A 109 -15.89 -0.76 8.93
N GLY A 110 -15.29 -1.22 10.03
CA GLY A 110 -15.17 -2.64 10.36
C GLY A 110 -16.51 -3.33 10.58
#